data_AF-A0A7S2H2E3-F1
#
_entry.id   AF-A0A7S2H2E3-F1
#
_cell.length_a   1.000
_cell.length_b   1.000
_cell.length_c   1.000
_cell.angle_alpha   90.00
_cell.angle_beta   90.00
_cell.angle_gamma   90.00
#
_symmetry.space_group_name_H-M   'P 1'
#
loop_
_entity.id
_entity.type
_entity.pdbx_description
1 polymer ?
#
loop_
_entity_poly.entity_id
_entity_poly.type
_entity_poly.pdbx_seq_one_letter_code
_entity_poly.pdbx_strand_id
1 'polypeptide(L)'
;RRARRRIPFVTVVTDLGGAHPMWFHPEADRVFVPSENLRKLALQCGVREHSLYMYGLPLRRDFWNPEPRPKVLVREALDLDPKARTVLVIGGGAGVGKLQQ
;
A
#
# COMPACT_ATOMS: atom_id res chain seq x y z
N ARG A 1 17.51 -35.35 -15.40
CA ARG A 1 16.60 -34.93 -14.31
C ARG A 1 16.58 -33.40 -14.27
N ARG A 2 15.46 -32.75 -14.63
CA ARG A 2 15.34 -31.28 -14.59
C ARG A 2 15.15 -30.88 -13.12
N ALA A 3 16.09 -30.14 -12.54
CA ALA A 3 15.94 -29.64 -11.17
C ALA A 3 14.66 -28.79 -11.10
N ARG A 4 13.74 -29.13 -10.18
CA ARG A 4 12.53 -28.36 -9.94
C ARG A 4 12.96 -26.97 -9.46
N ARG A 5 12.72 -25.94 -10.27
CA ARG A 5 13.05 -24.56 -9.91
C ARG A 5 12.18 -24.16 -8.72
N ARG A 6 12.81 -23.74 -7.61
CA ARG A 6 12.10 -23.23 -6.42
C ARG A 6 11.38 -21.93 -6.81
N ILE A 7 10.08 -21.84 -6.49
CA ILE A 7 9.27 -20.64 -6.70
C ILE A 7 9.42 -19.75 -5.45
N PRO A 8 9.80 -18.47 -5.57
CA PRO A 8 9.92 -17.59 -4.41
C PRO A 8 8.56 -17.36 -3.72
N PHE A 9 8.56 -17.41 -2.39
CA PHE A 9 7.43 -17.01 -1.56
C PHE A 9 7.67 -15.63 -0.97
N VAL A 10 6.76 -14.70 -1.23
CA VAL A 10 6.93 -13.28 -0.91
C VAL A 10 5.67 -12.75 -0.25
N THR A 11 5.86 -11.91 0.77
CA THR A 11 4.78 -11.21 1.45
C THR A 11 4.90 -9.69 1.25
N VAL A 12 3.79 -9.04 0.92
CA VAL A 12 3.67 -7.57 0.91
C VAL A 12 2.66 -7.16 1.95
N VAL A 13 3.13 -6.51 3.02
CA VAL A 13 2.29 -6.10 4.14
C VAL A 13 1.49 -4.86 3.76
N THR A 14 0.15 -4.97 3.80
CA THR A 14 -0.76 -3.88 3.43
C THR A 14 -1.33 -3.09 4.60
N ASP A 15 -1.06 -3.54 5.83
CA ASP A 15 -1.45 -2.82 7.05
C ASP A 15 -0.49 -1.65 7.28
N LEU A 16 -1.01 -0.46 7.56
CA LEU A 16 -0.20 0.77 7.68
C LEU A 16 0.12 1.17 9.13
N GLY A 17 -0.80 0.90 10.08
CA GLY A 17 -0.66 1.30 11.48
C GLY A 17 0.00 0.20 12.33
N GLY A 18 -0.74 -0.88 12.56
CA GLY A 18 -0.24 -2.10 13.19
C GLY A 18 -0.57 -3.29 12.29
N ALA A 19 0.36 -4.23 12.16
CA ALA A 19 0.18 -5.42 11.35
C ALA A 19 -0.06 -6.64 12.24
N HIS A 20 -0.97 -7.51 11.81
CA HIS A 20 -1.14 -8.80 12.47
C HIS A 20 0.14 -9.66 12.30
N PRO A 21 0.63 -10.39 13.34
CA PRO A 21 1.84 -11.21 13.23
C PRO A 21 1.85 -12.25 12.09
N MET A 22 0.67 -12.66 11.63
CA MET A 22 0.49 -13.57 10.48
C MET A 22 1.10 -13.06 9.17
N TRP A 23 1.39 -11.77 9.06
CA TRP A 23 2.15 -11.22 7.94
C TRP A 23 3.63 -11.66 7.91
N PHE A 24 4.18 -12.11 9.05
CA PHE A 24 5.61 -12.27 9.24
C PHE A 24 6.01 -13.74 9.37
N HIS A 25 6.26 -14.38 8.22
CA HIS A 25 6.75 -15.76 8.18
C HIS A 25 8.30 -15.79 8.05
N PRO A 26 9.05 -16.41 8.99
CA PRO A 26 10.52 -16.44 8.97
C PRO A 26 11.14 -17.05 7.69
N GLU A 27 10.44 -18.02 7.10
CA GLU A 27 10.89 -18.72 5.89
C GLU A 27 10.51 -18.03 4.57
N ALA A 28 9.79 -16.90 4.62
CA ALA A 28 9.52 -16.15 3.41
C ALA A 28 10.84 -15.70 2.77
N ASP A 29 10.90 -15.78 1.44
CA ASP A 29 12.08 -15.35 0.68
C ASP A 29 12.23 -13.84 0.75
N ARG A 30 11.10 -13.11 0.77
CA ARG A 30 11.07 -11.66 0.97
C ARG A 30 9.81 -11.22 1.71
N VAL A 31 9.96 -10.21 2.56
CA VAL A 31 8.87 -9.53 3.25
C VAL A 31 9.02 -8.02 3.00
N PHE A 32 7.99 -7.41 2.42
CA PHE A 32 7.94 -5.97 2.17
C PHE A 32 7.05 -5.29 3.21
N VAL A 33 7.60 -4.30 3.90
CA VAL A 33 6.89 -3.53 4.94
C VAL A 33 6.79 -2.05 4.56
N PRO A 34 5.70 -1.36 4.95
CA PRO A 34 5.50 0.03 4.56
C PRO A 34 6.13 1.05 5.51
N SER A 35 6.61 0.64 6.69
CA SER A 35 7.15 1.56 7.70
C SER A 35 8.20 0.92 8.59
N GLU A 36 9.02 1.76 9.24
CA GLU A 36 10.06 1.31 10.18
C GLU A 36 9.47 0.60 11.41
N ASN A 37 8.28 1.01 11.87
CA ASN A 37 7.60 0.35 12.98
C ASN A 37 7.26 -1.11 12.63
N LEU A 38 6.78 -1.35 11.41
CA LEU A 38 6.48 -2.71 10.94
C LEU A 38 7.75 -3.49 10.60
N ARG A 39 8.84 -2.82 10.20
CA ARG A 39 10.16 -3.44 10.07
C ARG A 39 10.63 -4.02 11.41
N LYS A 40 10.55 -3.25 12.48
CA LYS A 40 10.89 -3.69 13.85
C LYS A 40 10.01 -4.86 14.30
N LEU A 41 8.70 -4.78 14.06
CA LEU A 41 7.77 -5.85 14.38
C LEU A 41 8.10 -7.14 13.61
N ALA A 42 8.42 -7.04 12.32
CA ALA A 42 8.81 -8.19 11.51
C ALA A 42 10.06 -8.90 12.05
N LEU A 43 11.08 -8.13 12.48
CA LEU A 43 12.27 -8.67 13.13
C LEU A 43 11.93 -9.36 14.45
N GLN A 44 11.05 -8.77 15.26
CA GLN A 44 10.56 -9.38 16.51
C GLN A 44 9.80 -10.70 16.26
N CYS A 45 9.09 -10.81 15.14
CA CYS A 45 8.43 -12.04 14.70
C CYS A 45 9.36 -13.06 14.02
N GLY A 46 10.68 -12.78 13.95
CA GLY A 46 11.68 -13.72 13.44
C GLY A 46 11.92 -13.66 11.94
N VAL A 47 11.44 -12.62 11.24
CA VAL A 47 11.81 -12.40 9.83
C VAL A 47 13.30 -12.08 9.77
N ARG A 48 14.01 -12.73 8.85
CA ARG A 48 15.44 -12.54 8.64
C ARG A 48 15.70 -11.15 8.05
N GLU A 49 16.66 -10.42 8.60
CA GLU A 49 16.91 -9.03 8.18
C GLU A 49 17.22 -8.90 6.68
N HIS A 50 17.97 -9.87 6.11
CA HIS A 50 18.30 -9.87 4.68
C HIS A 50 17.10 -10.16 3.75
N SER A 51 16.00 -10.69 4.27
CA SER A 51 14.76 -10.89 3.50
C SER A 51 13.74 -9.78 3.72
N LEU A 52 14.05 -8.77 4.54
CA LEU A 52 13.15 -7.68 4.89
C LEU A 52 13.46 -6.41 4.09
N TYR A 53 12.45 -5.85 3.43
CA TYR A 53 12.57 -4.68 2.56
C TYR A 53 11.53 -3.63 2.91
N MET A 54 11.94 -2.36 2.91
CA MET A 54 11.05 -1.23 3.23
C MET A 54 10.90 -0.32 2.02
N TYR A 55 9.81 -0.50 1.27
CA TYR A 55 9.50 0.27 0.05
C TYR A 55 8.19 1.05 0.13
N GLY A 56 7.49 1.02 1.27
CA GLY A 56 6.14 1.60 1.38
C GLY A 56 5.04 0.65 0.89
N LEU A 57 3.80 1.15 0.89
CA LEU A 57 2.65 0.43 0.33
C LEU A 57 2.65 0.59 -1.20
N PRO A 58 2.58 -0.49 -1.98
CA PRO A 58 2.54 -0.37 -3.43
C PRO A 58 1.26 0.32 -3.89
N LEU A 59 1.41 1.32 -4.75
CA LEU A 59 0.32 1.99 -5.45
C LEU A 59 0.32 1.58 -6.92
N ARG A 60 -0.83 1.75 -7.60
CA ARG A 60 -0.84 1.61 -9.07
C ARG A 60 0.05 2.68 -9.67
N ARG A 61 0.73 2.34 -10.78
CA ARG A 61 1.70 3.21 -11.45
C ARG A 61 1.13 4.60 -11.78
N ASP A 62 -0.13 4.65 -12.20
CA ASP A 62 -0.80 5.90 -12.59
C ASP A 62 -1.01 6.87 -11.41
N PHE A 63 -1.07 6.36 -10.17
CA PHE A 63 -1.09 7.18 -8.96
C PHE A 63 0.30 7.59 -8.49
N TRP A 64 1.33 6.79 -8.81
CA TRP A 64 2.71 7.10 -8.44
C TRP A 64 3.33 8.18 -9.33
N ASN A 65 3.00 8.15 -10.62
CA ASN A 65 3.47 9.12 -11.60
C ASN A 65 2.28 9.71 -12.37
N PRO A 66 1.44 10.52 -11.72
CA PRO A 66 0.30 11.13 -12.37
C PRO A 66 0.77 12.16 -13.39
N GLU A 67 0.03 12.28 -14.50
CA GLU A 67 0.20 13.41 -15.40
C GLU A 67 -0.11 14.71 -14.64
N PRO A 68 0.83 15.69 -14.59
CA PRO A 68 0.59 16.94 -13.88
C PRO A 68 -0.56 17.71 -14.54
N ARG A 69 -1.66 17.90 -13.80
CA ARG A 69 -2.79 18.71 -14.24
C ARG A 69 -3.02 19.88 -13.27
N PRO A 70 -3.12 21.13 -13.77
CA PRO A 70 -3.51 22.26 -12.95
C PRO A 70 -4.84 21.99 -12.22
N LYS A 71 -4.89 22.35 -10.94
CA LYS A 71 -6.08 22.15 -10.09
C LYS A 71 -7.36 22.74 -10.70
N VAL A 72 -7.24 23.89 -11.39
CA VAL A 72 -8.37 24.56 -12.06
C VAL A 72 -8.95 23.68 -13.17
N LEU A 73 -8.10 23.13 -14.05
CA LEU A 73 -8.54 22.26 -15.14
C LEU A 73 -9.17 20.95 -14.61
N VAL A 74 -8.65 20.41 -13.51
CA VAL A 74 -9.25 19.22 -12.88
C VAL A 74 -10.62 19.54 -12.28
N ARG A 75 -10.81 20.73 -11.71
CA ARG A 75 -12.11 21.16 -11.18
C ARG A 75 -13.13 21.37 -12.28
N GLU A 76 -12.76 22.06 -13.35
CA GLU A 76 -13.61 22.26 -14.53
C GLU A 76 -14.02 20.93 -15.15
N ALA A 77 -13.08 19.99 -15.33
CA ALA A 77 -13.36 18.66 -15.87
C ALA A 77 -14.28 17.81 -14.97
N LEU A 78 -14.41 18.15 -13.69
CA LEU A 78 -15.26 17.47 -12.71
C LEU A 78 -16.53 18.28 -12.35
N ASP A 79 -16.79 19.38 -13.04
CA ASP A 79 -17.90 20.31 -12.76
C ASP A 79 -17.92 20.83 -11.31
N LEU A 80 -16.73 21.11 -10.77
CA LEU A 80 -16.54 21.63 -9.41
C LEU A 80 -16.32 23.14 -9.43
N ASP A 81 -16.88 23.85 -8.43
CA ASP A 81 -16.66 25.29 -8.26
C ASP A 81 -15.16 25.61 -8.15
N PRO A 82 -14.63 26.50 -9.03
CA PRO A 82 -13.21 26.81 -9.10
C PRO A 82 -12.67 27.53 -7.86
N LYS A 83 -13.52 28.18 -7.06
CA LYS A 83 -13.18 28.99 -5.89
C LYS A 83 -13.56 28.34 -4.56
N ALA A 84 -14.51 27.41 -4.56
CA ALA A 84 -14.93 26.73 -3.33
C ALA A 84 -13.80 25.86 -2.72
N ARG A 85 -13.89 25.63 -1.41
CA ARG A 85 -13.15 24.57 -0.72
C ARG A 85 -13.81 23.23 -1.09
N THR A 86 -13.02 22.26 -1.53
CA THR A 86 -13.49 20.94 -1.94
C THR A 86 -12.99 19.90 -0.95
N VAL A 87 -13.89 19.04 -0.46
CA VAL A 87 -13.55 17.88 0.38
C VAL A 87 -13.82 16.62 -0.42
N LEU A 88 -12.86 15.68 -0.41
CA LEU A 88 -13.01 14.37 -1.04
C LEU A 88 -13.52 13.37 0.00
N VAL A 89 -14.69 12.80 -0.25
CA VAL A 89 -15.32 11.78 0.60
C VAL A 89 -15.30 10.45 -0.16
N ILE A 90 -14.61 9.44 0.38
CA ILE A 90 -14.47 8.11 -0.24
C ILE A 90 -14.70 7.02 0.82
N GLY A 91 -15.48 5.99 0.48
CA GLY A 91 -15.76 4.81 1.32
C GLY A 91 -15.08 3.50 0.86
N GLY A 92 -14.07 3.61 -0.01
CA GLY A 92 -13.44 2.46 -0.66
C GLY A 92 -14.33 1.81 -1.74
N GLY A 93 -13.79 0.81 -2.44
CA GLY A 93 -14.47 0.22 -3.61
C GLY A 93 -15.78 -0.51 -3.30
N ALA A 94 -15.93 -1.02 -2.08
CA ALA A 94 -17.15 -1.68 -1.61
C ALA A 94 -18.16 -0.71 -0.97
N GLY A 95 -17.84 0.59 -0.88
CA GLY A 95 -18.72 1.58 -0.26
C GLY A 95 -18.96 1.33 1.24
N VAL A 96 -18.04 0.66 1.93
CA VAL A 96 -18.21 0.26 3.33
C VAL A 96 -17.99 1.47 4.22
N GLY A 97 -19.03 1.84 4.97
CA GLY A 97 -19.02 2.96 5.90
C GLY A 97 -20.43 3.56 6.04
N LYS A 98 -20.67 4.32 7.11
CA LYS A 98 -21.93 5.06 7.30
C LYS A 98 -21.89 6.41 6.59
N LEU A 99 -21.38 6.45 5.37
CA LEU A 99 -21.44 7.67 4.57
C LEU A 99 -22.89 7.88 4.15
N GLN A 100 -23.48 8.99 4.57
CA GLN A 100 -24.83 9.40 4.23
C GLN A 100 -24.73 10.74 3.49
N GLN A 101 -25.57 10.89 2.46
CA GLN A 101 -25.72 12.13 1.69
C GLN A 101 -26.69 13.08 2.40
#